data_AF-A0A1F5KJG3-F1
#
_entry.id   AF-A0A1F5KJG3-F1
#
_cell.length_a   1.000
_cell.length_b   1.000
_cell.length_c   1.000
_cell.angle_alpha   90.00
_cell.angle_beta   90.00
_cell.angle_gamma   90.00
#
_symmetry.space_group_name_H-M   'P 1'
#
loop_
_entity.id
_entity.type
_entity.pdbx_description
1 polymer ?
#
loop_
_entity_poly.entity_id
_entity_poly.type
_entity_poly.pdbx_seq_one_letter_code
_entity_poly.pdbx_strand_id
1 'polypeptide(L)' 'MDKLLTIFNKYPWVAIVILMHWIATSFVLIYASETVNVAQVMGLSFLSTIVYAYIGFKVPKG' A
#
# COMPACT_ATOMS: atom_id res chain seq x y z
N MET A 1 9.77 -11.52 17.56
CA MET A 1 9.11 -11.66 16.24
C MET A 1 7.58 -11.54 16.37
N ASP A 2 7.03 -11.75 17.57
CA ASP A 2 5.60 -11.77 17.85
C ASP A 2 4.89 -10.43 17.67
N LYS A 3 5.55 -9.30 18.02
CA LYS A 3 4.94 -7.95 17.95
C LYS A 3 4.58 -7.51 16.53
N LEU A 4 5.37 -7.87 15.51
CA LEU A 4 5.08 -7.52 14.12
C LEU A 4 3.90 -8.33 13.59
N LEU A 5 3.87 -9.64 13.85
CA LEU A 5 2.74 -10.51 13.55
C LEU A 5 1.45 -10.05 14.25
N THR A 6 1.56 -9.51 15.47
CA THR A 6 0.39 -8.98 16.19
C THR A 6 -0.19 -7.74 15.49
N ILE A 7 0.64 -6.88 14.90
CA ILE A 7 0.19 -5.67 14.17
C ILE A 7 -0.56 -6.06 12.90
N PHE A 8 -0.07 -7.05 12.16
CA PHE A 8 -0.77 -7.58 10.98
C PHE A 8 -2.10 -8.25 11.34
N ASN A 9 -2.16 -9.00 12.43
CA ASN A 9 -3.42 -9.58 12.93
C ASN A 9 -4.43 -8.53 13.42
N LYS A 10 -3.95 -7.37 13.89
CA LYS A 10 -4.82 -6.29 14.39
C LYS A 10 -5.46 -5.44 13.27
N TYR A 11 -4.82 -5.38 12.10
CA TYR A 11 -5.31 -4.55 10.97
C TYR A 11 -5.22 -5.27 9.61
N PRO A 12 -5.83 -6.46 9.47
CA PRO A 12 -5.73 -7.25 8.23
C PRO A 12 -6.27 -6.50 7.01
N TRP A 13 -7.30 -5.67 7.19
CA TRP A 13 -7.92 -4.92 6.11
C TRP A 13 -7.00 -3.84 5.50
N VAL A 14 -6.14 -3.20 6.30
CA VAL A 14 -5.20 -2.16 5.83
C VAL A 14 -4.15 -2.80 4.94
N ALA A 15 -3.62 -3.96 5.36
CA ALA A 15 -2.66 -4.72 4.58
C ALA A 15 -3.25 -5.16 3.23
N ILE A 16 -4.52 -5.59 3.20
CA ILE A 16 -5.22 -5.95 1.96
C ILE A 16 -5.34 -4.73 1.03
N VAL A 17 -5.71 -3.55 1.54
CA VAL A 17 -5.82 -2.33 0.73
C VAL A 17 -4.47 -1.95 0.11
N ILE A 18 -3.38 -2.02 0.89
CA ILE A 18 -2.02 -1.73 0.39
C ILE A 18 -1.62 -2.74 -0.69
N LEU A 19 -1.87 -4.04 -0.48
CA LEU A 19 -1.57 -5.08 -1.48
C LEU A 19 -2.34 -4.87 -2.78
N MET A 20 -3.63 -4.57 -2.70
CA MET A 20 -4.45 -4.26 -3.89
C MET A 20 -3.94 -3.03 -4.63
N HIS A 21 -3.51 -2.00 -3.89
CA HIS A 21 -2.91 -0.80 -4.49
C HIS A 21 -1.61 -1.11 -5.24
N TRP A 22 -0.75 -1.97 -4.69
CA TRP A 22 0.49 -2.39 -5.34
C TRP A 22 0.21 -3.22 -6.59
N ILE A 23 -0.75 -4.15 -6.54
CA ILE A 23 -1.17 -4.93 -7.72
C ILE A 23 -1.64 -3.99 -8.82
N ALA A 24 -2.53 -3.03 -8.51
CA ALA A 24 -3.00 -2.05 -9.49
C ALA A 24 -1.86 -1.22 -10.08
N THR A 25 -0.90 -0.81 -9.25
CA THR A 25 0.30 -0.07 -9.69
C THR A 25 1.13 -0.92 -10.67
N SER A 26 1.34 -2.20 -10.37
CA SER A 26 2.04 -3.13 -11.26
C SER A 26 1.33 -3.28 -12.61
N PHE A 27 0.00 -3.36 -12.64
CA PHE A 27 -0.75 -3.37 -13.90
C PHE A 27 -0.54 -2.11 -14.72
N VAL A 28 -0.57 -0.93 -14.10
CA VAL A 28 -0.31 0.35 -14.80
C VAL A 28 1.11 0.37 -15.37
N LEU A 29 2.11 -0.09 -14.62
CA LEU A 29 3.49 -0.12 -15.09
C LEU A 29 3.71 -1.14 -16.23
N ILE A 30 3.03 -2.28 -16.21
CA ILE A 30 3.18 -3.29 -17.26
C ILE A 30 2.46 -2.86 -18.55
N TYR A 31 1.22 -2.40 -18.44
CA TYR A 31 0.35 -2.19 -19.61
C TYR A 31 0.31 -0.74 -20.13
N ALA A 32 0.75 0.24 -19.33
CA ALA A 32 0.71 1.64 -19.70
C ALA A 32 2.07 2.35 -19.62
N SER A 33 3.18 1.63 -19.37
CA SER A 33 4.54 2.21 -19.21
C SER A 33 4.97 3.13 -20.35
N GLU A 34 4.50 2.91 -21.57
CA GLU A 34 4.80 3.78 -22.72
C GLU A 34 4.15 5.17 -22.62
N THR A 35 3.08 5.31 -21.83
CA THR A 35 2.27 6.52 -21.69
C THR A 35 2.42 7.22 -20.35
N VAL A 36 2.97 6.54 -19.33
CA VAL A 36 3.15 7.08 -17.98
C VAL A 36 4.60 7.07 -17.53
N ASN A 37 4.98 8.15 -16.83
CA ASN A 37 6.29 8.25 -16.21
C ASN A 37 6.38 7.30 -15.00
N VAL A 38 7.19 6.26 -15.14
CA VAL A 38 7.40 5.22 -14.11
C VAL A 38 7.81 5.82 -12.77
N ALA A 39 8.70 6.82 -12.75
CA ALA A 39 9.18 7.42 -11.51
C ALA A 39 8.04 8.15 -10.77
N GLN A 40 7.15 8.82 -11.50
CA GLN A 40 5.98 9.49 -10.91
C GLN A 40 4.98 8.47 -10.35
N VAL A 41 4.69 7.40 -11.09
CA VAL A 41 3.76 6.34 -10.66
C VAL A 41 4.28 5.63 -9.40
N MET A 42 5.57 5.29 -9.37
CA MET A 42 6.22 4.70 -8.20
C MET A 42 6.26 5.65 -7.01
N GLY A 43 6.55 6.93 -7.25
CA GLY A 43 6.53 7.97 -6.20
C GLY A 43 5.15 8.15 -5.58
N LEU A 44 4.09 8.18 -6.40
CA LEU A 44 2.71 8.24 -5.95
C LEU A 44 2.32 6.98 -5.17
N SER A 45 2.70 5.80 -5.64
CA SER A 45 2.43 4.52 -4.97
C SER A 45 3.12 4.42 -3.60
N PHE A 46 4.34 4.96 -3.48
CA PHE A 46 5.05 5.03 -2.21
C PHE A 46 4.37 5.98 -1.21
N LEU A 47 4.03 7.20 -1.66
CA LEU A 47 3.36 8.19 -0.81
C LEU A 47 1.97 7.72 -0.35
N SER A 48 1.17 7.15 -1.25
CA SER A 48 -0.15 6.60 -0.91
C SER A 48 -0.03 5.46 0.10
N THR A 49 0.97 4.58 -0.05
CA THR A 49 1.25 3.49 0.89
C THR A 49 1.56 4.03 2.29
N ILE A 50 2.39 5.07 2.40
CA ILE A 50 2.67 5.72 3.69
C ILE A 50 1.40 6.30 4.30
N VAL A 51 0.56 6.97 3.50
CA VAL A 51 -0.70 7.54 3.97
C VAL A 51 -1.66 6.45 4.45
N TYR A 52 -1.84 5.36 3.69
CA TYR A 52 -2.68 4.24 4.10
C TYR A 52 -2.16 3.56 5.35
N ALA A 53 -0.84 3.38 5.48
CA ALA A 53 -0.25 2.83 6.68
C ALA A 53 -0.47 3.77 7.89
N TYR A 54 -0.24 5.07 7.71
CA TYR A 54 -0.41 6.06 8.77
C TYR A 54 -1.86 6.20 9.21
N ILE A 55 -2.85 6.14 8.32
CA ILE A 55 -4.27 6.24 8.69
C ILE A 55 -4.76 4.89 9.23
N GLY A 56 -4.44 3.80 8.54
CA GLY A 56 -4.97 2.47 8.81
C GLY A 56 -4.44 1.85 10.11
N PHE A 57 -3.16 2.03 10.43
CA PHE A 57 -2.56 1.46 11.65
C PHE A 57 -2.66 2.38 12.88
N LYS A 58 -2.98 3.67 12.69
CA LYS A 58 -3.00 4.66 13.76
C LYS A 58 -4.36 4.80 14.46
N VAL A 59 -5.40 4.15 13.94
CA VAL A 59 -6.70 4.04 14.63
C VAL A 59 -6.71 2.73 15.41
N PRO A 60 -6.36 2.69 16.70
CA PRO A 60 -6.66 1.52 17.52
C PRO A 60 -8.17 1.31 17.48
N LYS A 61 -8.60 0.26 16.76
CA LYS A 61 -9.92 -0.32 16.98
C LYS A 61 -9.88 -0.92 18.39
N GLY A 62 -10.44 -0.18 19.33
CA GLY A 62 -10.86 -0.69 20.64
C GLY A 62 -12.06 -1.61 20.45
#